data_AF-A0A960U2S8-F1
#
_entry.id   AF-A0A960U2S8-F1
#
_cell.length_a   1.000
_cell.length_b   1.000
_cell.length_c   1.000
_cell.angle_alpha   90.00
_cell.angle_beta   90.00
_cell.angle_gamma   90.00
#
_symmetry.space_group_name_H-M   'P 1'
#
loop_
_entity.id
_entity.type
_entity.pdbx_description
1 polymer ?
#
loop_
_entity_poly.entity_id
_entity_poly.type
_entity_poly.pdbx_seq_one_letter_code
_entity_poly.pdbx_strand_id
1 'polypeptide(L)'
;MKKLRKTNTSIKGKGEEVLPVKKDFVISGDKVASDIEELYFQSQSIVKQAGDLLLNNSIKIGELLLLKKEEVEHGTFLPWIKSELPFNERQAQKYMRIYQNKDKLLSLFKTGADEAFKNINSMLTLLSHEPKQLPRTKNWKGNIVESCITDFSKYLGKIEKKIGTQLSKKSRQSLEEKFEKLIYEAVEEEAKQKK
;
A
#
# COMPACT_ATOMS: atom_id res chain seq x y z
N MET A 1 44.07 31.65 -33.45
CA MET A 1 44.69 30.43 -32.87
C MET A 1 45.42 30.79 -31.57
N LYS A 2 45.44 29.85 -30.60
CA LYS A 2 45.96 29.91 -29.21
C LYS A 2 44.93 30.39 -28.18
N LYS A 3 44.66 29.71 -27.06
CA LYS A 3 45.06 28.40 -26.52
C LYS A 3 44.00 27.99 -25.48
N LEU A 4 43.53 26.74 -25.55
CA LEU A 4 42.80 26.06 -24.48
C LEU A 4 43.71 25.87 -23.25
N ARG A 5 43.14 26.01 -22.04
CA ARG A 5 43.39 25.18 -20.84
C ARG A 5 42.72 25.82 -19.62
N LYS A 6 41.70 25.17 -19.06
CA LYS A 6 41.53 25.07 -17.61
C LYS A 6 41.11 23.65 -17.27
N THR A 7 41.99 22.99 -16.53
CA THR A 7 41.89 21.66 -15.95
C THR A 7 40.95 21.71 -14.76
N ASN A 8 39.88 20.90 -14.74
CA ASN A 8 39.13 20.64 -13.53
C ASN A 8 39.57 19.32 -12.92
N THR A 9 40.37 19.45 -11.88
CA THR A 9 40.78 18.41 -10.95
C THR A 9 39.59 18.04 -10.05
N SER A 10 39.33 16.73 -9.97
CA SER A 10 38.36 16.09 -9.08
C SER A 10 38.84 16.10 -7.62
N ILE A 11 38.00 16.53 -6.66
CA ILE A 11 38.01 16.00 -5.28
C ILE A 11 36.58 15.90 -4.74
N LYS A 12 36.27 14.71 -4.19
CA LYS A 12 35.03 14.25 -3.53
C LYS A 12 34.67 15.06 -2.27
N GLY A 13 33.36 15.20 -1.98
CA GLY A 13 32.83 15.64 -0.70
C GLY A 13 31.39 15.18 -0.49
N LYS A 14 31.10 14.65 0.71
CA LYS A 14 29.90 13.94 1.16
C LYS A 14 28.65 14.81 1.22
N GLY A 15 27.48 14.16 1.28
CA GLY A 15 26.18 14.80 1.22
C GLY A 15 25.91 15.81 2.32
N GLU A 16 25.24 16.87 1.91
CA GLU A 16 24.45 17.76 2.75
C GLU A 16 23.11 17.98 2.04
N GLU A 17 22.08 17.93 2.87
CA GLU A 17 20.66 18.06 2.58
C GLU A 17 20.37 19.40 1.89
N VAL A 18 20.04 19.39 0.59
CA VAL A 18 19.70 20.61 -0.14
C VAL A 18 18.19 20.84 0.00
N LEU A 19 17.81 21.61 1.03
CA LEU A 19 16.53 22.32 1.08
C LEU A 19 16.33 23.09 -0.24
N PRO A 20 15.09 23.20 -0.76
CA PRO A 20 14.85 23.81 -2.05
C PRO A 20 15.28 25.28 -2.02
N VAL A 21 16.45 25.55 -2.60
CA VAL A 21 16.94 26.90 -2.87
C VAL A 21 15.92 27.53 -3.80
N LYS A 22 15.28 28.62 -3.34
CA LYS A 22 14.44 29.47 -4.17
C LYS A 22 15.24 29.81 -5.42
N LYS A 23 14.83 29.26 -6.56
CA LYS A 23 15.50 29.49 -7.83
C LYS A 23 15.18 30.93 -8.21
N ASP A 24 16.14 31.81 -7.95
CA ASP A 24 16.06 33.20 -8.35
C ASP A 24 15.65 33.26 -9.82
N PHE A 25 14.66 34.10 -10.06
CA PHE A 25 13.88 34.21 -11.29
C PHE A 25 14.78 34.67 -12.45
N VAL A 26 15.56 33.75 -13.03
CA VAL A 26 16.22 33.98 -14.31
C VAL A 26 15.13 33.86 -15.37
N ILE A 27 14.59 34.99 -15.81
CA ILE A 27 13.72 35.07 -16.99
C ILE A 27 14.59 34.66 -18.18
N SER A 28 14.67 33.36 -18.45
CA SER A 28 15.23 32.88 -19.69
C SER A 28 14.22 33.22 -20.77
N GLY A 29 14.60 34.05 -21.74
CA GLY A 29 13.79 34.36 -22.92
C GLY A 29 13.56 33.16 -23.86
N ASP A 30 13.74 31.93 -23.36
CA ASP A 30 13.43 30.71 -24.07
C ASP A 30 11.96 30.35 -23.85
N LYS A 31 11.13 30.84 -24.78
CA LYS A 31 9.69 30.59 -24.79
C LYS A 31 9.39 29.08 -24.74
N VAL A 32 10.23 28.26 -25.36
CA VAL A 32 10.04 26.79 -25.39
C VAL A 32 10.20 26.20 -23.99
N ALA A 33 11.18 26.67 -23.22
CA ALA A 33 11.37 26.22 -21.84
C ALA A 33 10.17 26.59 -20.96
N SER A 34 9.64 27.81 -21.10
CA SER A 34 8.43 28.25 -20.39
C SER A 34 7.20 27.41 -20.75
N ASP A 35 6.99 27.15 -22.04
CA ASP A 35 5.85 26.34 -22.51
C ASP A 35 5.96 24.89 -21.98
N ILE A 36 7.18 24.32 -21.94
CA ILE A 36 7.44 22.98 -21.36
C ILE A 36 7.14 22.96 -19.86
N GLU A 37 7.60 23.96 -19.11
CA GLU A 37 7.34 24.05 -17.67
C GLU A 37 5.84 24.14 -17.39
N GLU A 38 5.10 24.96 -18.14
CA GLU A 38 3.65 25.07 -18.02
C GLU A 38 2.94 23.72 -18.26
N LEU A 39 3.24 23.06 -19.39
CA LEU A 39 2.65 21.77 -19.74
C LEU A 39 2.98 20.69 -18.70
N TYR A 40 4.20 20.72 -18.14
CA TYR A 40 4.60 19.82 -17.07
C TYR A 40 3.73 20.01 -15.83
N PHE A 41 3.53 21.24 -15.35
CA PHE A 41 2.69 21.52 -14.19
C PHE A 41 1.22 21.15 -14.43
N GLN A 42 0.69 21.44 -15.63
CA GLN A 42 -0.66 21.02 -16.02
C GLN A 42 -0.81 19.50 -15.97
N SER A 43 0.14 18.75 -16.54
CA SER A 43 0.13 17.29 -16.52
C SER A 43 0.14 16.74 -15.09
N GLN A 44 1.00 17.27 -14.20
CA GLN A 44 1.06 16.81 -12.80
C GLN A 44 -0.24 17.10 -12.04
N SER A 45 -0.86 18.26 -12.28
CA SER A 45 -2.14 18.62 -11.68
C SER A 45 -3.26 17.67 -12.09
N ILE A 46 -3.35 17.32 -13.38
CA ILE A 46 -4.35 16.38 -13.91
C ILE A 46 -4.20 15.00 -13.28
N VAL A 47 -2.97 14.49 -13.20
CA VAL A 47 -2.69 13.17 -12.61
C VAL A 47 -3.14 13.14 -11.14
N LYS A 48 -2.84 14.19 -10.38
CA LYS A 48 -3.25 14.28 -8.97
C LYS A 48 -4.77 14.29 -8.82
N GLN A 49 -5.46 15.16 -9.57
CA GLN A 49 -6.92 15.24 -9.56
C GLN A 49 -7.59 13.93 -9.98
N ALA A 50 -7.03 13.23 -10.98
CA ALA A 50 -7.51 11.93 -11.41
C ALA A 50 -7.33 10.87 -10.31
N GLY A 51 -6.21 10.89 -9.58
CA GLY A 51 -5.96 10.02 -8.43
C GLY A 51 -6.95 10.25 -7.28
N ASP A 52 -7.18 11.51 -6.93
CA ASP A 52 -8.20 11.94 -5.96
C ASP A 52 -9.59 11.40 -6.32
N LEU A 53 -10.02 11.66 -7.56
CA LEU A 53 -11.31 11.23 -8.06
C LEU A 53 -11.43 9.71 -8.07
N LEU A 54 -10.39 9.00 -8.51
CA LEU A 54 -10.38 7.55 -8.56
C LEU A 54 -10.50 6.94 -7.16
N LEU A 55 -9.78 7.47 -6.17
CA LEU A 55 -9.83 6.98 -4.79
C LEU A 55 -11.24 7.17 -4.22
N ASN A 56 -11.77 8.39 -4.32
CA ASN A 56 -13.09 8.73 -3.77
C ASN A 56 -14.21 7.91 -4.43
N ASN A 57 -14.18 7.78 -5.76
CA ASN A 57 -15.14 6.95 -6.50
C ASN A 57 -15.03 5.47 -6.10
N SER A 58 -13.80 4.96 -5.95
CA SER A 58 -13.59 3.56 -5.56
C SER A 58 -14.12 3.26 -4.16
N ILE A 59 -13.93 4.19 -3.22
CA ILE A 59 -14.50 4.10 -1.87
C ILE A 59 -16.03 4.12 -1.94
N LYS A 60 -16.61 5.05 -2.69
CA LYS A 60 -18.08 5.18 -2.81
C LYS A 60 -18.72 3.95 -3.46
N ILE A 61 -18.11 3.40 -4.51
CA ILE A 61 -18.56 2.16 -5.14
C ILE A 61 -18.52 1.01 -4.13
N GLY A 62 -17.43 0.88 -3.37
CA GLY A 62 -17.30 -0.17 -2.35
C GLY A 62 -18.33 -0.06 -1.23
N GLU A 63 -18.68 1.16 -0.80
CA GLU A 63 -19.76 1.44 0.15
C GLU A 63 -21.12 0.96 -0.39
N LEU A 64 -21.49 1.40 -1.61
CA LEU A 64 -22.77 1.05 -2.24
C LEU A 64 -22.90 -0.46 -2.47
N LEU A 65 -21.80 -1.12 -2.83
CA LEU A 65 -21.78 -2.58 -2.98
C LEU A 65 -22.01 -3.31 -1.66
N LEU A 66 -21.49 -2.81 -0.54
CA LEU A 66 -21.73 -3.39 0.78
C LEU A 66 -23.17 -3.17 1.24
N LEU A 67 -23.69 -1.95 1.09
CA LEU A 67 -25.10 -1.65 1.38
C LEU A 67 -26.03 -2.54 0.55
N LYS A 68 -25.77 -2.67 -0.75
CA LYS A 68 -26.59 -3.53 -1.61
C LYS A 68 -26.50 -5.00 -1.22
N LYS A 69 -25.31 -5.46 -0.79
CA LYS A 69 -25.12 -6.83 -0.31
C LYS A 69 -25.91 -7.13 0.96
N GLU A 70 -26.13 -6.13 1.81
CA GLU A 70 -26.96 -6.25 3.03
C GLU A 70 -28.46 -6.19 2.71
N GLU A 71 -28.86 -5.46 1.66
CA GLU A 71 -30.25 -5.33 1.22
C GLU A 71 -30.79 -6.59 0.53
N VAL A 72 -29.96 -7.28 -0.24
CA VAL A 72 -30.39 -8.42 -1.06
C VAL A 72 -30.30 -9.75 -0.31
N GLU A 73 -31.21 -10.68 -0.64
CA GLU A 73 -31.20 -12.03 -0.05
C GLU A 73 -29.90 -12.79 -0.36
N HIS A 74 -29.51 -13.67 0.57
CA HIS A 74 -28.33 -14.51 0.40
C HIS A 74 -28.37 -15.29 -0.93
N GLY A 75 -27.27 -15.21 -1.69
CA GLY A 75 -27.12 -15.89 -2.98
C GLY A 75 -27.55 -15.07 -4.20
N THR A 76 -28.28 -13.97 -4.03
CA THR A 76 -28.75 -13.12 -5.16
C THR A 76 -27.79 -12.00 -5.53
N PHE A 77 -26.84 -11.67 -4.65
CA PHE A 77 -25.89 -10.58 -4.86
C PHE A 77 -24.97 -10.76 -6.08
N LEU A 78 -24.44 -11.97 -6.31
CA LEU A 78 -23.56 -12.24 -7.45
C LEU A 78 -24.32 -12.21 -8.79
N PRO A 79 -25.51 -12.84 -8.91
CA PRO A 79 -26.39 -12.65 -10.05
C PRO A 79 -26.69 -11.17 -10.34
N TRP A 80 -27.00 -10.38 -9.31
CA TRP A 80 -27.28 -8.95 -9.43
C TRP A 80 -26.08 -8.16 -9.97
N ILE A 81 -24.86 -8.42 -9.49
CA ILE A 81 -23.65 -7.77 -10.05
C ILE A 81 -23.54 -8.05 -11.55
N LYS A 82 -23.79 -9.30 -11.96
CA LYS A 82 -23.63 -9.73 -13.34
C LYS A 82 -24.68 -9.12 -14.27
N SER A 83 -25.88 -8.82 -13.78
CA SER A 83 -26.95 -8.22 -14.58
C SER A 83 -26.89 -6.69 -14.59
N GLU A 84 -26.65 -6.07 -13.43
CA GLU A 84 -26.83 -4.61 -13.26
C GLU A 84 -25.57 -3.79 -13.46
N LEU A 85 -24.37 -4.39 -13.36
CA LEU A 85 -23.11 -3.65 -13.33
C LEU A 85 -22.23 -3.93 -14.55
N PRO A 86 -21.46 -2.92 -15.02
CA PRO A 86 -20.57 -3.07 -16.18
C PRO A 86 -19.28 -3.86 -15.85
N PHE A 87 -19.19 -4.46 -14.66
CA PHE A 87 -18.00 -5.16 -14.19
C PHE A 87 -18.36 -6.46 -13.45
N ASN A 88 -17.38 -7.35 -13.37
CA ASN A 88 -17.57 -8.67 -12.75
C ASN A 88 -17.41 -8.66 -11.22
N GLU A 89 -17.76 -9.79 -10.62
CA GLU A 89 -17.66 -10.04 -9.18
C GLU A 89 -16.26 -9.76 -8.61
N ARG A 90 -15.19 -10.10 -9.34
CA ARG A 90 -13.81 -9.84 -8.91
C ARG A 90 -13.57 -8.34 -8.77
N GLN A 91 -14.06 -7.54 -9.70
CA GLN A 91 -13.95 -6.10 -9.64
C GLN A 91 -14.80 -5.51 -8.50
N ALA A 92 -16.01 -6.04 -8.28
CA ALA A 92 -16.83 -5.67 -7.13
C ALA A 92 -16.10 -5.90 -5.79
N GLN A 93 -15.49 -7.07 -5.62
CA GLN A 93 -14.72 -7.42 -4.43
C GLN A 93 -13.54 -6.48 -4.20
N LYS A 94 -12.87 -6.01 -5.26
CA LYS A 94 -11.80 -5.02 -5.16
C LYS A 94 -12.30 -3.70 -4.58
N TYR A 95 -13.41 -3.18 -5.08
CA TYR A 95 -14.02 -1.96 -4.56
C TYR A 95 -14.44 -2.11 -3.10
N MET A 96 -15.09 -3.21 -2.74
CA MET A 96 -15.46 -3.50 -1.35
C MET A 96 -14.23 -3.53 -0.44
N ARG A 97 -13.14 -4.18 -0.87
CA ARG A 97 -11.88 -4.21 -0.11
C ARG A 97 -11.26 -2.82 0.04
N ILE A 98 -11.33 -1.97 -0.98
CA ILE A 98 -10.89 -0.57 -0.91
C ILE A 98 -11.69 0.18 0.15
N TYR A 99 -13.02 0.08 0.13
CA TYR A 99 -13.87 0.72 1.13
C TYR A 99 -13.58 0.24 2.55
N GLN A 100 -13.40 -1.07 2.75
CA GLN A 100 -13.04 -1.64 4.05
C GLN A 100 -11.71 -1.13 4.60
N ASN A 101 -10.80 -0.66 3.72
CA ASN A 101 -9.49 -0.13 4.09
C ASN A 101 -9.37 1.38 3.80
N LYS A 102 -10.51 2.09 3.69
CA LYS A 102 -10.55 3.50 3.25
C LYS A 102 -9.66 4.41 4.10
N ASP A 103 -9.61 4.22 5.41
CA ASP A 103 -8.84 5.09 6.31
C ASP A 103 -7.33 4.96 6.06
N LYS A 104 -6.86 3.72 5.82
CA LYS A 104 -5.46 3.44 5.47
C LYS A 104 -5.10 3.99 4.10
N LEU A 105 -6.01 3.92 3.13
CA LEU A 105 -5.77 4.49 1.80
C LEU A 105 -5.77 6.02 1.82
N LEU A 106 -6.70 6.64 2.55
CA LEU A 106 -6.77 8.09 2.71
C LEU A 106 -5.55 8.65 3.42
N SER A 107 -4.99 7.95 4.41
CA SER A 107 -3.75 8.37 5.06
C SER A 107 -2.55 8.27 4.12
N LEU A 108 -2.40 7.15 3.39
CA LEU A 108 -1.35 6.98 2.39
C LEU A 108 -1.43 8.00 1.26
N PHE A 109 -2.65 8.35 0.84
CA PHE A 109 -2.89 9.36 -0.16
C PHE A 109 -2.41 10.74 0.30
N LYS A 110 -2.76 11.13 1.53
CA LYS A 110 -2.32 12.40 2.13
C LYS A 110 -0.80 12.52 2.29
N THR A 111 -0.11 11.39 2.48
CA THR A 111 1.36 11.36 2.61
C THR A 111 2.12 11.47 1.28
N GLY A 112 1.43 11.61 0.14
CA GLY A 112 2.06 11.86 -1.17
C GLY A 112 2.52 10.60 -1.92
N ALA A 113 1.86 9.46 -1.70
CA ALA A 113 2.12 8.23 -2.45
C ALA A 113 1.48 8.25 -3.86
N ASP A 114 1.71 9.31 -4.63
CA ASP A 114 0.97 9.65 -5.85
C ASP A 114 1.01 8.55 -6.92
N GLU A 115 2.11 7.80 -7.01
CA GLU A 115 2.25 6.71 -7.98
C GLU A 115 1.28 5.56 -7.76
N ALA A 116 0.87 5.34 -6.52
CA ALA A 116 0.04 4.19 -6.14
C ALA A 116 -1.45 4.40 -6.43
N PHE A 117 -1.89 5.63 -6.71
CA PHE A 117 -3.29 5.97 -6.95
C PHE A 117 -3.62 6.16 -8.44
N LYS A 118 -2.73 5.74 -9.34
CA LYS A 118 -2.95 5.73 -10.79
C LYS A 118 -4.04 4.73 -11.22
N ASN A 119 -4.21 3.63 -10.48
CA ASN A 119 -5.24 2.63 -10.74
C ASN A 119 -5.60 1.82 -9.48
N ILE A 120 -6.75 1.14 -9.52
CA ILE A 120 -7.29 0.32 -8.43
C ILE A 120 -6.36 -0.81 -8.00
N ASN A 121 -5.65 -1.46 -8.93
CA ASN A 121 -4.75 -2.57 -8.61
C ASN A 121 -3.51 -2.09 -7.85
N SER A 122 -2.99 -0.91 -8.18
CA SER A 122 -1.92 -0.25 -7.44
C SER A 122 -2.35 0.06 -6.01
N MET A 123 -3.57 0.57 -5.81
CA MET A 123 -4.12 0.80 -4.46
C MET A 123 -4.22 -0.52 -3.66
N LEU A 124 -4.66 -1.62 -4.29
CA LEU A 124 -4.72 -2.93 -3.64
C LEU A 124 -3.34 -3.50 -3.30
N THR A 125 -2.31 -3.17 -4.08
CA THR A 125 -0.92 -3.56 -3.79
C THR A 125 -0.43 -2.92 -2.49
N LEU A 126 -0.80 -1.67 -2.22
CA LEU A 126 -0.55 -1.01 -0.93
C LEU A 126 -1.21 -1.75 0.24
N LEU A 127 -2.42 -2.28 0.02
CA LEU A 127 -3.15 -3.10 1.00
C LEU A 127 -2.61 -4.53 1.13
N SER A 128 -1.78 -4.99 0.18
CA SER A 128 -1.29 -6.38 0.14
C SER A 128 -0.03 -6.62 0.97
N HIS A 129 0.40 -5.63 1.75
CA HIS A 129 1.49 -5.76 2.73
C HIS A 129 1.02 -6.14 4.13
N GLU A 130 -0.24 -6.51 4.31
CA GLU A 130 -0.70 -7.16 5.55
C GLU A 130 -0.53 -8.68 5.44
N PRO A 131 -0.06 -9.35 6.52
CA PRO A 131 0.12 -10.80 6.51
C PRO A 131 -1.20 -11.46 6.08
N LYS A 132 -1.10 -12.44 5.18
CA LYS A 132 -2.25 -13.24 4.73
C LYS A 132 -3.13 -13.54 5.94
N GLN A 133 -4.43 -13.21 5.86
CA GLN A 133 -5.39 -13.53 6.90
C GLN A 133 -5.15 -14.97 7.36
N LEU A 134 -5.06 -15.16 8.68
CA LEU A 134 -4.88 -16.49 9.26
C LEU A 134 -5.94 -17.42 8.65
N PRO A 135 -5.55 -18.65 8.25
CA PRO A 135 -6.46 -19.53 7.55
C PRO A 135 -7.73 -19.72 8.39
N ARG A 136 -8.89 -19.39 7.82
CA ARG A 136 -10.20 -19.75 8.40
C ARG A 136 -10.32 -21.28 8.32
N THR A 137 -9.72 -22.00 9.28
CA THR A 137 -9.86 -23.45 9.32
C THR A 137 -11.10 -23.83 10.12
N LYS A 138 -11.90 -24.74 9.55
CA LYS A 138 -13.10 -25.29 10.17
C LYS A 138 -12.80 -26.38 11.22
N ASN A 139 -11.55 -26.56 11.64
CA ASN A 139 -11.18 -27.66 12.52
C ASN A 139 -10.25 -27.20 13.65
N TRP A 140 -10.87 -26.79 14.77
CA TRP A 140 -10.26 -26.16 15.95
C TRP A 140 -9.39 -27.12 16.79
N LYS A 141 -9.34 -28.42 16.49
CA LYS A 141 -8.66 -29.40 17.36
C LYS A 141 -7.38 -29.92 16.71
N GLY A 142 -6.25 -29.22 16.97
CA GLY A 142 -4.91 -29.73 16.73
C GLY A 142 -3.92 -28.65 16.25
N ASN A 143 -3.08 -28.17 17.17
CA ASN A 143 -1.85 -27.39 16.92
C ASN A 143 -1.96 -26.09 16.12
N ILE A 144 -2.90 -25.22 16.50
CA ILE A 144 -2.99 -23.82 16.02
C ILE A 144 -1.70 -23.05 16.32
N VAL A 145 -1.14 -23.24 17.51
CA VAL A 145 0.06 -22.51 17.96
C VAL A 145 1.27 -22.90 17.11
N GLU A 146 1.53 -24.19 16.91
CA GLU A 146 2.65 -24.65 16.06
C GLU A 146 2.49 -24.23 14.59
N SER A 147 1.26 -24.26 14.05
CA SER A 147 1.01 -23.79 12.68
C SER A 147 1.27 -22.29 12.54
N CYS A 148 0.81 -21.48 13.49
CA CYS A 148 1.01 -20.04 13.50
C CYS A 148 2.49 -19.67 13.70
N ILE A 149 3.21 -20.35 14.61
CA ILE A 149 4.64 -20.19 14.81
C ILE A 149 5.39 -20.53 13.51
N THR A 150 5.05 -21.66 12.86
CA THR A 150 5.69 -22.10 11.62
C THR A 150 5.51 -21.10 10.48
N ASP A 151 4.30 -20.55 10.32
CA ASP A 151 4.02 -19.55 9.28
C ASP A 151 4.69 -18.20 9.59
N PHE A 152 4.77 -17.81 10.86
CA PHE A 152 5.51 -16.64 11.31
C PHE A 152 7.01 -16.77 11.05
N SER A 153 7.63 -17.90 11.38
CA SER A 153 9.04 -18.18 11.09
C SER A 153 9.36 -18.13 9.59
N LYS A 154 8.45 -18.62 8.73
CA LYS A 154 8.58 -18.51 7.27
C LYS A 154 8.47 -17.06 6.79
N TYR A 155 7.61 -16.26 7.42
CA TYR A 155 7.43 -14.84 7.10
C TYR A 155 8.67 -14.02 7.50
N LEU A 156 9.22 -14.24 8.70
CA LEU A 156 10.48 -13.63 9.14
C LEU A 156 11.62 -13.94 8.16
N GLY A 157 11.74 -15.20 7.72
CA GLY A 157 12.75 -15.59 6.73
C GLY A 157 12.61 -14.88 5.37
N LYS A 158 11.40 -14.46 4.98
CA LYS A 158 11.19 -13.66 3.76
C LYS A 158 11.56 -12.20 3.96
N ILE A 159 11.30 -11.65 5.15
CA ILE A 159 11.70 -10.28 5.51
C ILE A 159 13.23 -10.18 5.56
N GLU A 160 13.91 -11.12 6.22
CA GLU A 160 15.38 -11.18 6.31
C GLU A 160 16.03 -11.18 4.92
N LYS A 161 15.51 -12.00 3.99
CA LYS A 161 15.98 -12.04 2.60
C LYS A 161 15.77 -10.73 1.83
N LYS A 162 14.71 -9.97 2.15
CA LYS A 162 14.41 -8.68 1.51
C LYS A 162 15.23 -7.52 2.08
N ILE A 163 15.49 -7.54 3.39
CA ILE A 163 16.23 -6.47 4.09
C ILE A 163 17.76 -6.71 3.98
N GLY A 164 18.19 -7.92 3.64
CA GLY A 164 19.61 -8.27 3.49
C GLY A 164 20.35 -8.44 4.82
N THR A 165 19.63 -8.44 5.94
CA THR A 165 20.15 -8.64 7.29
C THR A 165 19.68 -9.98 7.85
N GLN A 166 20.62 -10.76 8.38
CA GLN A 166 20.32 -11.97 9.15
C GLN A 166 20.13 -11.57 10.61
N LEU A 167 18.94 -11.78 11.18
CA LEU A 167 18.77 -11.65 12.62
C LEU A 167 19.64 -12.70 13.32
N SER A 168 20.28 -12.31 14.42
CA SER A 168 20.94 -13.26 15.31
C SER A 168 19.92 -14.33 15.75
N LYS A 169 20.34 -15.60 15.81
CA LYS A 169 19.49 -16.73 16.25
C LYS A 169 18.77 -16.42 17.57
N LYS A 170 19.44 -15.72 18.48
CA LYS A 170 18.90 -15.30 19.78
C LYS A 170 17.77 -14.27 19.67
N SER A 171 17.86 -13.34 18.73
CA SER A 171 16.83 -12.33 18.47
C SER A 171 15.61 -12.93 17.80
N ARG A 172 15.83 -13.89 16.89
CA ARG A 172 14.75 -14.64 16.22
C ARG A 172 13.95 -15.48 17.21
N GLN A 173 14.64 -16.22 18.06
CA GLN A 173 14.01 -17.04 19.11
C GLN A 173 13.20 -16.17 20.10
N SER A 174 13.74 -15.02 20.51
CA SER A 174 13.01 -14.08 21.38
C SER A 174 11.76 -13.49 20.73
N LEU A 175 11.75 -13.31 19.40
CA LEU A 175 10.58 -12.85 18.65
C LEU A 175 9.53 -13.95 18.52
N GLU A 176 9.95 -15.20 18.27
CA GLU A 176 9.06 -16.36 18.20
C GLU A 176 8.38 -16.61 19.56
N GLU A 177 9.12 -16.53 20.68
CA GLU A 177 8.56 -16.65 22.05
C GLU A 177 7.53 -15.56 22.37
N LYS A 178 7.80 -14.30 21.98
CA LYS A 178 6.84 -13.19 22.16
C LYS A 178 5.59 -13.38 21.32
N PHE A 179 5.74 -13.87 20.09
CA PHE A 179 4.62 -14.13 19.19
C PHE A 179 3.76 -15.29 19.69
N GLU A 180 4.38 -16.36 20.19
CA GLU A 180 3.70 -17.48 20.83
C GLU A 180 2.86 -17.01 22.04
N LYS A 181 3.44 -16.18 22.91
CA LYS A 181 2.72 -15.61 24.06
C LYS A 181 1.49 -14.80 23.65
N LEU A 182 1.60 -13.95 22.63
CA LEU A 182 0.49 -13.15 22.11
C LEU A 182 -0.63 -14.02 21.52
N ILE A 183 -0.29 -15.15 20.89
CA ILE A 183 -1.28 -16.09 20.38
C ILE A 183 -2.05 -16.74 21.55
N TYR A 184 -1.34 -17.16 22.61
CA TYR A 184 -2.00 -17.74 23.78
C TYR A 184 -2.93 -16.74 24.47
N GLU A 185 -2.49 -15.50 24.65
CA GLU A 185 -3.31 -14.42 25.23
C GLU A 185 -4.58 -14.17 24.38
N ALA A 186 -4.45 -14.07 23.05
CA ALA A 186 -5.59 -13.89 22.15
C ALA A 186 -6.57 -15.08 22.16
N VAL A 187 -6.05 -16.30 22.21
CA VAL A 187 -6.88 -17.53 22.31
C VAL A 187 -7.63 -17.58 23.64
N GLU A 188 -7.01 -17.17 24.75
CA GLU A 188 -7.66 -17.09 26.05
C GLU A 188 -8.75 -16.01 26.10
N GLU A 189 -8.53 -14.84 25.49
CA GLU A 189 -9.52 -13.77 25.43
C GLU A 189 -10.75 -14.17 24.61
N GLU A 190 -10.57 -14.82 23.46
CA GLU A 190 -11.68 -15.36 22.67
C GLU A 190 -12.47 -16.44 23.42
N ALA A 191 -11.80 -17.24 24.26
CA ALA A 191 -12.46 -18.25 25.09
C ALA A 191 -13.28 -17.63 26.24
N LYS A 192 -12.87 -16.46 26.75
CA LYS A 192 -13.59 -15.71 27.79
C LYS A 192 -14.80 -14.96 27.24
N GLN A 193 -14.76 -14.48 26.00
CA GLN A 193 -15.89 -13.77 25.35
C GLN A 193 -17.04 -14.70 24.91
N LYS A 194 -16.85 -16.02 24.95
CA LYS A 194 -17.87 -17.04 24.59
C LYS A 194 -18.52 -17.72 25.81
N LYS A 195 -18.25 -17.26 27.02
CA LYS A 195 -18.95 -17.64 28.26
C LYS A 195 -19.90 -16.53 28.68
#